data_AF-A0A937A3B6-F1
#
_entry.id   AF-A0A937A3B6-F1
#
_cell.length_a   1.000
_cell.length_b   1.000
_cell.length_c   1.000
_cell.angle_alpha   90.00
_cell.angle_beta   90.00
_cell.angle_gamma   90.00
#
_symmetry.space_group_name_H-M   'P 1'
#
loop_
_entity.id
_entity.type
_entity.pdbx_description
1 polymer ?
#
loop_
_entity_poly.entity_id
_entity_poly.type
_entity_poly.pdbx_seq_one_letter_code
_entity_poly.pdbx_strand_id
1 'polypeptide(L)'
;MKILKIWVLLLFFPLSIQAQRTQKVLIQQQQVFTYKWEGITAGGIRVCGVAKTYKEAKQAVDRFNTKNWNTKYKLEHHTIRLDTVIHIGDDDYFAVFKKRCPPGYRFFSPRDMAAIDIVDREGMNAAILYYLKTSNKGYKEAKNYLQHLYYNLNRYRIKEDLKTFSRISQF
;
A
#
# COMPACT_ATOMS: atom_id res chain seq x y z
N MET A 1 -12.86 72.32 45.47
CA MET A 1 -11.96 72.58 44.31
C MET A 1 -12.12 71.45 43.30
N LYS A 2 -12.59 71.80 42.09
CA LYS A 2 -12.82 70.88 40.97
C LYS A 2 -11.48 70.53 40.32
N ILE A 3 -11.19 69.24 40.12
CA ILE A 3 -10.18 68.81 39.15
C ILE A 3 -10.79 67.73 38.26
N LEU A 4 -10.96 68.16 37.02
CA LEU A 4 -11.32 67.46 35.80
C LEU A 4 -10.43 66.23 35.61
N LYS A 5 -11.00 65.02 35.44
CA LYS A 5 -10.25 63.87 34.93
C LYS A 5 -10.73 63.51 33.53
N ILE A 6 -9.76 63.67 32.63
CA ILE A 6 -9.79 63.58 31.18
C ILE A 6 -9.98 62.13 30.74
N TRP A 7 -10.80 61.97 29.71
CA TRP A 7 -10.96 60.77 28.90
C TRP A 7 -9.63 60.38 28.25
N VAL A 8 -9.19 59.14 28.45
CA VAL A 8 -8.15 58.52 27.62
C VAL A 8 -8.76 57.31 26.94
N LEU A 9 -9.11 57.49 25.66
CA LEU A 9 -9.31 56.43 24.70
C LEU A 9 -7.99 55.65 24.58
N LEU A 10 -7.98 54.37 24.98
CA LEU A 10 -6.95 53.43 24.59
C LEU A 10 -7.55 52.46 23.57
N LEU A 11 -7.44 52.85 22.30
CA LEU A 11 -7.49 51.95 21.16
C LEU A 11 -6.22 51.09 21.17
N PHE A 12 -6.30 49.90 21.76
CA PHE A 12 -5.32 48.84 21.53
C PHE A 12 -5.94 47.80 20.61
N PHE A 13 -5.83 48.03 19.29
CA PHE A 13 -5.81 46.96 18.31
C PHE A 13 -4.34 46.68 17.93
N PRO A 14 -3.69 45.66 18.50
CA PRO A 14 -2.62 44.98 17.81
C PRO A 14 -3.24 43.89 16.93
N LEU A 15 -3.30 44.23 15.65
CA LEU A 15 -3.14 43.37 14.49
C LEU A 15 -2.94 41.88 14.81
N SER A 16 -3.94 41.11 14.38
CA SER A 16 -3.82 39.77 13.86
C SER A 16 -2.45 39.48 13.23
N ILE A 17 -1.56 38.85 13.99
CA ILE A 17 -0.58 37.93 13.43
C ILE A 17 -1.03 36.56 13.90
N GLN A 18 -2.04 36.06 13.20
CA GLN A 18 -2.32 34.64 13.15
C GLN A 18 -1.08 34.02 12.52
N ALA A 19 -0.11 33.69 13.39
CA ALA A 19 1.02 32.87 13.04
C ALA A 19 0.44 31.52 12.62
N GLN A 20 0.06 31.42 11.34
CA GLN A 20 -0.03 30.17 10.64
C GLN A 20 1.40 29.62 10.61
N ARG A 21 1.83 29.03 11.73
CA ARG A 21 2.86 27.99 11.74
C ARG A 21 2.32 26.94 10.79
N THR A 22 2.74 27.02 9.54
CA THR A 22 2.78 25.86 8.67
C THR A 22 3.73 24.90 9.37
N GLN A 23 3.19 24.02 10.21
CA GLN A 23 3.92 22.88 10.71
C GLN A 23 4.32 22.10 9.47
N LYS A 24 5.57 22.30 9.05
CA LYS A 24 6.24 21.46 8.07
C LYS A 24 6.32 20.09 8.74
N VAL A 25 5.30 19.26 8.53
CA VAL A 25 5.26 17.89 9.03
C VAL A 25 6.53 17.23 8.51
N LEU A 26 7.46 16.95 9.42
CA LEU A 26 8.68 16.25 9.10
C LEU A 26 8.27 14.82 8.79
N ILE A 27 8.03 14.51 7.52
CA ILE A 27 7.64 13.18 7.11
C ILE A 27 8.83 12.24 7.40
N GLN A 28 8.67 11.36 8.38
CA GLN A 28 9.73 10.43 8.75
C GLN A 28 9.88 9.37 7.65
N GLN A 29 11.10 9.23 7.14
CA GLN A 29 11.48 8.13 6.25
C GLN A 29 12.14 7.04 7.09
N GLN A 30 11.60 5.83 7.03
CA GLN A 30 12.03 4.68 7.80
C GLN A 30 12.46 3.56 6.86
N GLN A 31 13.66 3.02 7.06
CA GLN A 31 14.09 1.80 6.40
C GLN A 31 13.60 0.60 7.21
N VAL A 32 12.76 -0.24 6.58
CA VAL A 32 12.10 -1.37 7.24
C VAL A 32 12.55 -2.68 6.60
N PHE A 33 13.16 -3.55 7.40
CA PHE A 33 13.39 -4.94 7.00
C PHE A 33 12.10 -5.75 7.18
N THR A 34 11.67 -6.46 6.15
CA THR A 34 10.42 -7.21 6.16
C THR A 34 10.53 -8.52 5.40
N TYR A 35 9.88 -9.55 5.91
CA TYR A 35 9.67 -10.80 5.18
C TYR A 35 8.36 -10.71 4.42
N LYS A 36 8.46 -10.67 3.09
CA LYS A 36 7.31 -10.78 2.20
C LYS A 36 7.10 -12.24 1.86
N TRP A 37 5.85 -12.67 1.87
CA TRP A 37 5.48 -13.99 1.37
C TRP A 37 4.45 -13.84 0.26
N GLU A 38 4.54 -14.71 -0.74
CA GLU A 38 3.65 -14.72 -1.89
C GLU A 38 3.41 -16.17 -2.32
N GLY A 39 2.18 -16.48 -2.72
CA GLY A 39 1.83 -17.78 -3.26
C GLY A 39 0.70 -17.71 -4.28
N ILE A 40 0.50 -18.82 -4.97
CA ILE A 40 -0.51 -18.96 -6.04
C ILE A 40 -1.45 -20.10 -5.65
N THR A 41 -2.75 -19.85 -5.72
CA THR A 41 -3.78 -20.87 -5.53
C THR A 41 -4.02 -21.66 -6.81
N ALA A 42 -4.62 -22.85 -6.71
CA ALA A 42 -5.01 -23.67 -7.87
C ALA A 42 -5.84 -22.88 -8.92
N GLY A 43 -6.65 -21.92 -8.47
CA GLY A 43 -7.43 -21.03 -9.34
C GLY A 43 -6.65 -19.88 -9.98
N GLY A 44 -5.31 -19.87 -9.89
CA GLY A 44 -4.45 -18.81 -10.42
C GLY A 44 -4.52 -17.48 -9.64
N ILE A 45 -5.13 -17.47 -8.45
CA ILE A 45 -5.20 -16.27 -7.62
C ILE A 45 -3.90 -16.14 -6.86
N ARG A 46 -3.28 -14.97 -6.91
CA ARG A 46 -2.06 -14.70 -6.18
C ARG A 46 -2.41 -14.12 -4.81
N VAL A 47 -1.70 -14.56 -3.78
CA VAL A 47 -1.90 -14.14 -2.39
C VAL A 47 -0.57 -13.68 -1.84
N CYS A 48 -0.52 -12.51 -1.20
CA CYS A 48 0.69 -12.05 -0.55
C CYS A 48 0.45 -11.49 0.86
N GLY A 49 1.50 -11.43 1.64
CA GLY A 49 1.51 -10.75 2.94
C GLY A 49 2.92 -10.39 3.39
N VAL A 50 3.00 -9.69 4.51
CA VAL A 50 4.26 -9.21 5.08
C VAL A 50 4.34 -9.54 6.56
N ALA A 51 5.55 -9.79 7.06
CA ALA A 51 5.83 -10.12 8.45
C ALA A 51 7.17 -9.55 8.91
N LYS A 52 7.35 -9.42 10.23
CA LYS A 52 8.59 -8.88 10.82
C LYS A 52 9.70 -9.92 10.81
N THR A 53 9.34 -11.20 10.92
CA THR A 53 10.29 -12.31 10.98
C THR A 53 9.92 -13.41 9.98
N TYR A 54 10.92 -14.23 9.60
CA TYR A 54 10.69 -15.41 8.77
C TYR A 54 9.70 -16.38 9.42
N LYS A 55 9.82 -16.59 10.74
CA LYS A 55 8.92 -17.45 11.51
C LYS A 55 7.46 -17.00 11.41
N GLU A 56 7.21 -15.70 11.57
CA GLU A 56 5.86 -15.13 11.41
C GLU A 56 5.31 -15.29 9.99
N ALA A 57 6.15 -15.06 8.96
CA ALA A 57 5.76 -15.26 7.56
C ALA A 57 5.38 -16.72 7.31
N LYS A 58 6.20 -17.67 7.77
CA LYS A 58 5.92 -19.10 7.62
C LYS A 58 4.62 -19.48 8.34
N GLN A 59 4.43 -19.02 9.58
CA GLN A 59 3.19 -19.28 10.31
C GLN A 59 1.96 -18.67 9.62
N ALA A 60 2.10 -17.52 8.95
CA ALA A 60 1.00 -16.92 8.18
C ALA A 60 0.62 -17.81 6.98
N VAL A 61 1.60 -18.31 6.25
CA VAL A 61 1.40 -19.27 5.14
C VAL A 61 0.76 -20.57 5.65
N ASP A 62 1.30 -21.15 6.72
CA ASP A 62 0.79 -22.40 7.30
C ASP A 62 -0.68 -22.22 7.75
N ARG A 63 -1.01 -21.14 8.47
CA ARG A 63 -2.39 -20.82 8.88
C ARG A 63 -3.31 -20.63 7.67
N PHE A 64 -2.84 -19.93 6.64
CA PHE A 64 -3.62 -19.72 5.42
C PHE A 64 -3.94 -21.05 4.74
N ASN A 65 -2.95 -21.94 4.59
CA ASN A 65 -3.14 -23.25 3.99
C ASN A 65 -4.01 -24.18 4.83
N THR A 66 -3.84 -24.21 6.16
CA THR A 66 -4.71 -24.99 7.05
C THR A 66 -6.16 -24.54 6.94
N LYS A 67 -6.41 -23.21 6.92
CA LYS A 67 -7.76 -22.66 6.74
C LYS A 67 -8.38 -23.03 5.40
N ASN A 68 -7.57 -23.20 4.35
CA ASN A 68 -8.02 -23.42 2.98
C ASN A 68 -7.73 -24.84 2.47
N TRP A 69 -7.46 -25.82 3.35
CA TRP A 69 -6.86 -27.10 2.96
C TRP A 69 -7.66 -27.91 1.92
N ASN A 70 -8.97 -27.72 1.89
CA ASN A 70 -9.93 -28.34 0.96
C ASN A 70 -10.64 -27.34 0.04
N THR A 71 -10.04 -26.19 -0.21
CA THR A 71 -10.62 -25.18 -1.12
C THR A 71 -9.67 -24.91 -2.27
N LYS A 72 -10.22 -24.38 -3.37
CA LYS A 72 -9.43 -23.87 -4.51
C LYS A 72 -8.50 -22.71 -4.15
N TYR A 73 -8.54 -22.24 -2.90
CA TYR A 73 -7.69 -21.18 -2.38
C TYR A 73 -6.47 -21.69 -1.62
N LYS A 74 -6.29 -23.01 -1.44
CA LYS A 74 -5.01 -23.54 -0.93
C LYS A 74 -3.88 -23.08 -1.84
N LEU A 75 -2.75 -22.69 -1.25
CA LEU A 75 -1.54 -22.35 -2.02
C LEU A 75 -0.87 -23.63 -2.48
N GLU A 76 -0.65 -23.76 -3.79
CA GLU A 76 0.12 -24.86 -4.39
C GLU A 76 1.61 -24.56 -4.35
N HIS A 77 1.97 -23.31 -4.65
CA HIS A 77 3.32 -22.80 -4.59
C HIS A 77 3.36 -21.53 -3.75
N HIS A 78 4.43 -21.37 -2.96
CA HIS A 78 4.66 -20.16 -2.19
C HIS A 78 6.15 -19.90 -2.00
N THR A 79 6.49 -18.67 -1.68
CA THR A 79 7.85 -18.20 -1.43
C THR A 79 7.84 -17.16 -0.33
N ILE A 80 8.90 -17.13 0.47
CA ILE A 80 9.15 -16.11 1.49
C ILE A 80 10.50 -15.47 1.15
N ARG A 81 10.57 -14.14 1.07
CA ARG A 81 11.81 -13.39 0.84
C ARG A 81 11.96 -12.24 1.83
N LEU A 82 13.19 -12.02 2.27
CA LEU A 82 13.56 -10.79 2.98
C LEU A 82 13.64 -9.65 1.97
N ASP A 83 13.09 -8.50 2.33
CA ASP A 83 13.10 -7.28 1.53
C ASP A 83 13.39 -6.07 2.43
N THR A 84 13.92 -5.01 1.83
CA THR A 84 14.16 -3.72 2.48
C THR A 84 13.23 -2.69 1.86
N VAL A 85 12.30 -2.16 2.65
CA VAL A 85 11.29 -1.20 2.19
C VAL A 85 11.55 0.16 2.81
N ILE A 86 11.50 1.20 1.97
CA ILE A 86 11.41 2.58 2.45
C ILE A 86 9.95 2.90 2.76
N HIS A 87 9.65 3.09 4.04
CA HIS A 87 8.37 3.57 4.51
C HIS A 87 8.42 5.07 4.76
N ILE A 88 7.34 5.77 4.41
CA ILE A 88 7.21 7.21 4.52
C ILE A 88 5.91 7.46 5.28
N GLY A 89 6.01 8.12 6.43
CA GLY A 89 4.90 8.39 7.33
C GLY A 89 5.20 7.97 8.76
N ASP A 90 4.29 8.38 9.65
CA ASP A 90 4.45 8.19 11.09
C ASP A 90 3.95 6.82 11.57
N ASP A 91 3.07 6.18 10.79
CA ASP A 91 2.53 4.85 11.09
C ASP A 91 3.59 3.75 10.87
N ASP A 92 3.55 2.70 11.70
CA ASP A 92 4.37 1.51 11.46
C ASP A 92 3.96 0.81 10.15
N TYR A 93 4.94 0.41 9.33
CA TYR A 93 4.71 -0.24 8.04
C TYR A 93 3.77 -1.46 8.12
N PHE A 94 3.91 -2.28 9.17
CA PHE A 94 3.06 -3.46 9.37
C PHE A 94 1.65 -3.08 9.84
N ALA A 95 1.52 -2.03 10.64
CA ALA A 95 0.23 -1.45 10.99
C ALA A 95 -0.51 -0.90 9.76
N VAL A 96 0.18 -0.19 8.86
CA VAL A 96 -0.38 0.27 7.57
C VAL A 96 -0.84 -0.91 6.72
N PHE A 97 -0.03 -1.96 6.62
CA PHE A 97 -0.43 -3.18 5.92
C PHE A 97 -1.68 -3.81 6.55
N LYS A 98 -1.70 -4.00 7.87
CA LYS A 98 -2.84 -4.60 8.59
C LYS A 98 -4.13 -3.77 8.42
N LYS A 99 -4.02 -2.44 8.40
CA LYS A 99 -5.14 -1.53 8.12
C LYS A 99 -5.70 -1.72 6.72
N ARG A 100 -4.84 -1.90 5.72
CA ARG A 100 -5.24 -2.11 4.31
C ARG A 100 -5.67 -3.55 4.03
N CYS A 101 -5.16 -4.51 4.79
CA CYS A 101 -5.35 -5.94 4.61
C CYS A 101 -5.65 -6.59 5.97
N PRO A 102 -6.87 -6.40 6.53
CA PRO A 102 -7.23 -6.90 7.87
C PRO A 102 -6.99 -8.40 8.09
N PRO A 103 -7.17 -9.29 7.10
CA PRO A 103 -6.83 -10.71 7.25
C PRO A 103 -5.33 -11.01 7.41
N GLY A 104 -4.46 -10.01 7.23
CA GLY A 104 -3.00 -10.19 7.20
C GLY A 104 -2.47 -10.66 5.85
N TYR A 105 -3.30 -10.64 4.80
CA TYR A 105 -2.92 -10.98 3.44
C TYR A 105 -3.80 -10.26 2.42
N ARG A 106 -3.34 -10.19 1.17
CA ARG A 106 -4.04 -9.61 0.02
C ARG A 106 -4.15 -10.61 -1.11
N PHE A 107 -5.35 -10.73 -1.69
CA PHE A 107 -5.58 -11.43 -2.95
C PHE A 107 -5.38 -10.49 -4.15
N PHE A 108 -4.77 -11.02 -5.20
CA PHE A 108 -4.69 -10.41 -6.52
C PHE A 108 -5.30 -11.40 -7.52
N SER A 109 -6.42 -10.99 -8.11
CA SER A 109 -7.03 -11.76 -9.20
C SER A 109 -6.12 -11.74 -10.43
N PRO A 110 -6.28 -12.68 -11.39
CA PRO A 110 -5.58 -12.63 -12.66
C PRO A 110 -5.75 -11.28 -13.40
N ARG A 111 -6.94 -10.66 -13.26
CA ARG A 111 -7.20 -9.31 -13.80
C ARG A 111 -6.39 -8.24 -13.11
N ASP A 112 -6.25 -8.30 -11.79
CA ASP A 112 -5.42 -7.36 -11.02
C ASP A 112 -3.96 -7.46 -11.45
N MET A 113 -3.47 -8.68 -11.64
CA MET A 113 -2.13 -8.98 -12.12
C MET A 113 -1.90 -8.40 -13.51
N ALA A 114 -2.79 -8.68 -14.45
CA ALA A 114 -2.71 -8.12 -15.80
C ALA A 114 -2.75 -6.58 -15.79
N ALA A 115 -3.59 -5.98 -14.95
CA ALA A 115 -3.66 -4.53 -14.83
C ALA A 115 -2.35 -3.92 -14.29
N ILE A 116 -1.74 -4.54 -13.27
CA ILE A 116 -0.42 -4.14 -12.75
C ILE A 116 0.63 -4.21 -13.86
N ASP A 117 0.69 -5.31 -14.60
CA ASP A 117 1.64 -5.51 -15.70
C ASP A 117 1.43 -4.50 -16.84
N ILE A 118 0.20 -4.06 -17.09
CA ILE A 118 -0.09 -2.98 -18.05
C ILE A 118 0.37 -1.63 -17.50
N VAL A 119 0.20 -1.34 -16.20
CA VAL A 119 0.75 -0.10 -15.62
C VAL A 119 2.26 -0.05 -15.79
N ASP A 120 2.95 -1.17 -15.54
CA ASP A 120 4.42 -1.25 -15.65
C ASP A 120 4.91 -1.05 -17.10
N ARG A 121 4.18 -1.57 -18.11
CA ARG A 121 4.61 -1.53 -19.52
C ARG A 121 4.11 -0.31 -20.30
N GLU A 122 2.88 0.11 -20.05
CA GLU A 122 2.13 1.05 -20.90
C GLU A 122 1.56 2.24 -20.10
N GLY A 123 1.59 2.18 -18.78
CA GLY A 123 1.14 3.24 -17.88
C GLY A 123 -0.31 3.13 -17.43
N MET A 124 -0.67 4.00 -16.48
CA MET A 124 -1.96 3.94 -15.76
C MET A 124 -3.19 4.08 -16.68
N ASN A 125 -3.12 4.91 -17.71
CA ASN A 125 -4.26 5.13 -18.61
C ASN A 125 -4.60 3.87 -19.42
N ALA A 126 -3.59 3.14 -19.90
CA ALA A 126 -3.79 1.87 -20.60
C ALA A 126 -4.43 0.83 -19.68
N ALA A 127 -3.97 0.75 -18.42
CA ALA A 127 -4.56 -0.15 -17.43
C ALA A 127 -6.02 0.21 -17.11
N ILE A 128 -6.36 1.50 -17.05
CA ILE A 128 -7.76 1.95 -16.87
C ILE A 128 -8.63 1.48 -18.04
N LEU A 129 -8.18 1.66 -19.28
CA LEU A 129 -8.92 1.22 -20.47
C LEU A 129 -9.12 -0.30 -20.49
N TYR A 130 -8.08 -1.07 -20.13
CA TYR A 130 -8.20 -2.51 -19.96
C TYR A 130 -9.24 -2.88 -18.89
N TYR A 131 -9.21 -2.22 -17.75
CA TYR A 131 -10.12 -2.53 -16.64
C TYR A 131 -11.57 -2.16 -16.95
N LEU A 132 -11.80 -1.11 -17.74
CA LEU A 132 -13.14 -0.75 -18.23
C LEU A 132 -13.72 -1.77 -19.19
N LYS A 133 -12.90 -2.38 -20.05
CA LYS A 133 -13.34 -3.45 -20.96
C LYS A 133 -13.67 -4.76 -20.24
N THR A 134 -13.09 -4.97 -19.06
CA THR A 134 -13.14 -6.25 -18.35
C THR A 134 -13.94 -6.19 -17.05
N SER A 135 -14.53 -5.03 -16.72
CA SER A 135 -15.34 -4.84 -15.51
C SER A 135 -16.56 -3.95 -15.77
N ASN A 136 -17.58 -4.05 -14.93
CA ASN A 136 -18.79 -3.21 -15.01
C ASN A 136 -18.61 -1.85 -14.32
N LYS A 137 -17.36 -1.41 -14.09
CA LYS A 137 -17.07 -0.18 -13.33
C LYS A 137 -17.05 1.03 -14.24
N GLY A 138 -17.48 2.19 -13.72
CA GLY A 138 -17.29 3.47 -14.40
C GLY A 138 -15.83 3.93 -14.35
N TYR A 139 -15.45 4.86 -15.24
CA TYR A 139 -14.08 5.39 -15.35
C TYR A 139 -13.48 5.84 -14.01
N LYS A 140 -14.20 6.65 -13.23
CA LYS A 140 -13.73 7.16 -11.93
C LYS A 140 -13.46 6.03 -10.95
N GLU A 141 -14.32 5.02 -10.92
CA GLU A 141 -14.17 3.88 -10.01
C GLU A 141 -13.00 2.98 -10.42
N ALA A 142 -12.85 2.70 -11.72
CA ALA A 142 -11.72 1.95 -12.26
C ALA A 142 -10.38 2.66 -11.97
N LYS A 143 -10.31 3.98 -12.22
CA LYS A 143 -9.14 4.81 -11.91
C LYS A 143 -8.78 4.75 -10.43
N ASN A 144 -9.73 4.99 -9.53
CA ASN A 144 -9.48 4.97 -8.10
C ASN A 144 -9.03 3.58 -7.62
N TYR A 145 -9.67 2.52 -8.13
CA TYR A 145 -9.31 1.15 -7.81
C TYR A 145 -7.88 0.84 -8.24
N LEU A 146 -7.50 1.14 -9.48
CA LEU A 146 -6.16 0.85 -10.01
C LEU A 146 -5.07 1.67 -9.35
N GLN A 147 -5.33 2.94 -9.03
CA GLN A 147 -4.40 3.74 -8.23
C GLN A 147 -4.18 3.13 -6.85
N HIS A 148 -5.24 2.67 -6.19
CA HIS A 148 -5.11 1.99 -4.92
C HIS A 148 -4.37 0.65 -5.05
N LEU A 149 -4.74 -0.17 -6.03
CA LEU A 149 -4.10 -1.46 -6.31
C LEU A 149 -2.59 -1.28 -6.53
N TYR A 150 -2.21 -0.38 -7.42
CA TYR A 150 -0.83 -0.21 -7.86
C TYR A 150 0.02 0.51 -6.82
N TYR A 151 -0.41 1.66 -6.29
CA TYR A 151 0.41 2.44 -5.37
C TYR A 151 0.34 1.98 -3.92
N ASN A 152 -0.80 1.43 -3.49
CA ASN A 152 -1.01 1.10 -2.08
C ASN A 152 -0.88 -0.39 -1.75
N LEU A 153 -1.14 -1.30 -2.71
CA LEU A 153 -1.17 -2.73 -2.44
C LEU A 153 -0.03 -3.51 -3.14
N ASN A 154 0.31 -3.17 -4.38
CA ASN A 154 1.37 -3.86 -5.14
C ASN A 154 2.72 -3.84 -4.41
N ARG A 155 3.00 -2.80 -3.61
CA ARG A 155 4.25 -2.67 -2.84
C ARG A 155 4.50 -3.81 -1.83
N TYR A 156 3.47 -4.54 -1.43
CA TYR A 156 3.57 -5.66 -0.48
C TYR A 156 3.92 -6.99 -1.15
N ARG A 157 3.91 -7.03 -2.48
CA ARG A 157 4.29 -8.20 -3.26
C ARG A 157 5.80 -8.39 -3.31
N ILE A 158 6.20 -9.63 -3.58
CA ILE A 158 7.58 -9.95 -3.95
C ILE A 158 7.80 -9.42 -5.37
N LYS A 159 8.73 -8.48 -5.53
CA LYS A 159 9.17 -8.06 -6.87
C LYS A 159 10.09 -9.15 -7.40
N GLU A 160 9.79 -9.64 -8.59
CA GLU A 160 10.72 -10.51 -9.30
C GLU A 160 11.85 -9.63 -9.83
N ASP A 161 13.10 -9.95 -9.47
CA ASP A 161 14.25 -9.27 -10.05
C ASP A 161 14.27 -9.60 -11.54
N LEU A 162 14.32 -8.57 -12.40
CA LEU A 162 14.39 -8.69 -13.87
C LEU A 162 15.51 -9.62 -14.36
N LYS A 163 16.51 -9.92 -13.53
CA LYS A 163 17.59 -10.89 -13.80
C LYS A 163 17.13 -12.36 -13.80
N THR A 164 15.95 -12.66 -13.31
CA THR A 164 15.43 -14.04 -13.25
C THR A 164 14.87 -14.49 -14.60
N PHE A 165 14.33 -13.55 -15.41
CA PHE A 165 13.80 -13.86 -16.74
C PHE A 165 14.87 -14.24 -17.76
N SER A 166 16.09 -13.69 -17.67
CA SER A 166 17.18 -14.04 -18.59
C SER A 166 17.74 -15.45 -18.38
N ARG A 167 17.42 -16.12 -17.28
CA ARG A 167 17.85 -17.51 -17.00
C ARG A 167 16.82 -18.56 -17.40
N ILE A 168 15.54 -18.19 -17.51
CA ILE A 168 14.47 -19.13 -17.89
C ILE A 168 14.29 -19.18 -19.41
N SER A 169 14.63 -18.11 -20.14
CA SER A 169 14.61 -18.11 -21.61
C SER A 169 15.85 -18.77 -22.27
N GLN A 170 16.61 -19.56 -21.53
CA GLN A 170 17.77 -20.32 -22.03
C GLN A 170 17.57 -21.85 -21.93
N PHE A 171 16.36 -22.31 -21.64
CA PHE A 171 15.97 -23.72 -21.67
C PHE A 171 14.77 -23.92 -22.60
#